data_AF-A0A2H8TE02-F1
#
_entry.id   AF-A0A2H8TE02-F1
#
_cell.length_a   1.000
_cell.length_b   1.000
_cell.length_c   1.000
_cell.angle_alpha   90.00
_cell.angle_beta   90.00
_cell.angle_gamma   90.00
#
_symmetry.space_group_name_H-M   'P 1'
#
loop_
_entity.id
_entity.type
_entity.pdbx_description
1 polymer ?
#
loop_
_entity_poly.entity_id
_entity_poly.type
_entity_poly.pdbx_seq_one_letter_code
_entity_poly.pdbx_strand_id
1 'polypeptide(L)'
;MYSAMESIIPNENSEMIIENVQDCQESPKRIKYTLRHTKTSCLIDDTSNKKSHFQGKIGCEFCHKTKTENVYIPSDAQPECIVLANEVLANIFTDNFNIIQHNLINYSIYDENRHMCAIDSGMMERNVKLYITGYVKPIYNHSLSIEDGIAGMAGPILEWGLSSYDGG
;
A
#
# COMPACT_ATOMS: atom_id res chain seq x y z
N MET A 1 5.50 53.66 -36.70
CA MET A 1 4.71 54.66 -35.96
C MET A 1 5.08 54.54 -34.48
N TYR A 2 5.31 55.66 -33.80
CA TYR A 2 5.53 55.70 -32.34
C TYR A 2 4.19 55.86 -31.60
N SER A 3 4.23 55.75 -30.26
CA SER A 3 3.16 55.88 -29.25
C SER A 3 2.55 54.55 -28.77
N ALA A 4 2.35 54.31 -27.47
CA ALA A 4 2.84 55.05 -26.30
C ALA A 4 2.98 54.12 -25.08
N MET A 5 3.81 54.57 -24.15
CA MET A 5 4.07 54.00 -22.83
C MET A 5 3.22 54.74 -21.80
N GLU A 6 2.52 54.04 -20.90
CA GLU A 6 2.16 54.55 -19.56
C GLU A 6 2.07 53.39 -18.56
N SER A 7 2.35 53.72 -17.29
CA SER A 7 2.62 52.79 -16.20
C SER A 7 2.03 53.34 -14.90
N ILE A 8 1.32 52.54 -14.10
CA ILE A 8 0.82 52.97 -12.79
C ILE A 8 0.99 51.85 -11.75
N ILE A 9 1.76 52.14 -10.70
CA ILE A 9 1.75 51.50 -9.37
C ILE A 9 1.62 52.63 -8.35
N PRO A 10 0.70 52.55 -7.38
CA PRO A 10 1.05 52.58 -5.95
C PRO A 10 0.34 51.43 -5.20
N ASN A 11 0.99 50.59 -4.39
CA ASN A 11 1.59 50.84 -3.07
C ASN A 11 0.60 51.44 -2.06
N GLU A 12 0.26 50.70 -0.98
CA GLU A 12 0.70 51.03 0.39
C GLU A 12 0.18 50.05 1.47
N ASN A 13 1.09 49.77 2.40
CA ASN A 13 0.99 49.18 3.75
C ASN A 13 -0.38 49.10 4.46
N SER A 14 -0.58 48.00 5.20
CA SER A 14 -1.21 48.05 6.53
C SER A 14 -0.72 46.91 7.42
N GLU A 15 -0.50 47.22 8.70
CA GLU A 15 0.21 46.37 9.67
C GLU A 15 -0.71 45.42 10.47
N MET A 16 -0.07 44.68 11.39
CA MET A 16 -0.63 43.70 12.32
C MET A 16 -1.83 44.21 13.13
N ILE A 17 -2.78 43.30 13.42
CA ILE A 17 -3.53 43.31 14.69
C ILE A 17 -3.27 41.99 15.40
N ILE A 18 -2.88 42.08 16.66
CA ILE A 18 -2.67 40.98 17.60
C ILE A 18 -3.88 40.97 18.55
N GLU A 19 -4.54 39.83 18.72
CA GLU A 19 -5.37 39.58 19.91
C GLU A 19 -5.04 38.24 20.57
N ASN A 20 -5.08 38.27 21.90
CA ASN A 20 -4.53 37.29 22.84
C ASN A 20 -5.28 37.52 24.18
N VAL A 21 -5.61 36.54 25.03
CA VAL A 21 -5.08 35.18 25.21
C VAL A 21 -6.27 34.22 25.45
N GLN A 22 -6.14 32.92 25.15
CA GLN A 22 -6.41 31.89 26.18
C GLN A 22 -5.69 30.56 25.90
N ASP A 23 -4.75 30.24 26.79
CA ASP A 23 -3.86 29.08 26.79
C ASP A 23 -4.53 27.81 27.35
N CYS A 24 -4.01 26.64 26.96
CA CYS A 24 -4.20 25.35 27.63
C CYS A 24 -3.05 24.40 27.26
N GLN A 25 -1.92 24.53 27.96
CA GLN A 25 -0.78 23.61 27.92
C GLN A 25 -1.19 22.14 28.16
N GLU A 26 -0.69 21.18 27.37
CA GLU A 26 -0.21 19.90 27.94
C GLU A 26 0.82 19.17 27.07
N SER A 27 1.69 18.41 27.75
CA SER A 27 2.95 17.83 27.25
C SER A 27 2.80 16.50 26.47
N PRO A 28 3.82 16.07 25.70
CA PRO A 28 3.73 14.87 24.85
C PRO A 28 3.74 13.56 25.67
N LYS A 29 2.55 12.94 25.81
CA LYS A 29 2.38 11.67 26.53
C LYS A 29 2.68 10.47 25.62
N ARG A 30 3.90 9.95 25.75
CA ARG A 30 4.42 8.68 25.20
C ARG A 30 3.43 7.52 25.38
N ILE A 31 2.78 7.09 24.31
CA ILE A 31 1.84 5.96 24.32
C ILE A 31 2.61 4.66 24.58
N LYS A 32 2.32 4.01 25.72
CA LYS A 32 2.79 2.66 26.05
C LYS A 32 1.67 1.67 25.74
N TYR A 33 1.87 0.77 24.79
CA TYR A 33 0.98 -0.36 24.60
C TYR A 33 1.14 -1.34 25.78
N THR A 34 0.07 -1.54 26.56
CA THR A 34 0.04 -2.51 27.66
C THR A 34 -0.64 -3.79 27.22
N LEU A 35 0.06 -4.92 27.32
CA LEU A 35 -0.50 -6.24 27.11
C LEU A 35 -1.62 -6.49 28.14
N ARG A 36 -2.84 -6.79 27.69
CA ARG A 36 -3.93 -7.24 28.57
C ARG A 36 -4.02 -8.75 28.55
N HIS A 37 -3.48 -9.40 29.57
CA HIS A 37 -3.80 -10.79 29.88
C HIS A 37 -5.15 -10.85 30.62
N THR A 38 -6.21 -11.30 29.95
CA THR A 38 -7.48 -11.66 30.60
C THR A 38 -7.53 -13.17 30.80
N LYS A 39 -7.30 -13.60 32.05
CA LYS A 39 -7.40 -15.00 32.48
C LYS A 39 -8.73 -15.16 33.20
N THR A 40 -9.72 -15.78 32.56
CA THR A 40 -11.04 -16.05 33.16
C THR A 40 -11.36 -17.54 33.06
N SER A 41 -11.51 -18.17 34.22
CA SER A 41 -11.94 -19.56 34.38
C SER A 41 -13.46 -19.67 34.47
N CYS A 42 -14.06 -20.60 33.73
CA CYS A 42 -15.44 -21.05 33.94
C CYS A 42 -15.50 -22.58 33.94
N LEU A 43 -16.48 -23.13 34.65
CA LEU A 43 -16.55 -24.54 35.03
C LEU A 43 -17.06 -25.47 33.91
N ILE A 44 -16.81 -26.76 34.10
CA ILE A 44 -17.44 -27.86 33.36
C ILE A 44 -18.93 -27.91 33.75
N ASP A 45 -19.81 -28.10 32.78
CA ASP A 45 -21.13 -28.69 33.02
C ASP A 45 -21.46 -29.66 31.87
N ASP A 46 -21.71 -30.91 32.23
CA ASP A 46 -21.92 -32.01 31.27
C ASP A 46 -23.41 -32.10 30.90
N THR A 47 -23.75 -31.76 29.66
CA THR A 47 -25.01 -32.20 29.07
C THR A 47 -24.83 -32.72 27.65
N SER A 48 -24.99 -34.03 27.50
CA SER A 48 -24.86 -34.76 26.25
C SER A 48 -25.91 -34.33 25.23
N ASN A 49 -25.48 -33.70 24.13
CA ASN A 49 -26.36 -33.46 22.99
C ASN A 49 -25.64 -33.76 21.68
N LYS A 50 -26.20 -34.71 20.91
CA LYS A 50 -25.63 -35.20 19.66
C LYS A 50 -25.72 -34.12 18.58
N LYS A 51 -24.66 -33.32 18.42
CA LYS A 51 -24.44 -32.47 17.25
C LYS A 51 -23.42 -33.14 16.34
N SER A 52 -23.79 -33.30 15.07
CA SER A 52 -22.90 -33.83 14.05
C SER A 52 -21.61 -33.00 14.01
N HIS A 53 -20.47 -33.66 14.10
CA HIS A 53 -19.17 -32.99 14.14
C HIS A 53 -18.80 -32.46 12.74
N PHE A 54 -19.48 -31.39 12.29
CA PHE A 54 -19.10 -30.70 11.07
C PHE A 54 -17.82 -29.91 11.33
N GLN A 55 -16.68 -30.59 11.18
CA GLN A 55 -15.34 -30.09 11.39
C GLN A 55 -14.95 -29.19 10.21
N GLY A 56 -15.70 -28.10 10.04
CA GLY A 56 -15.48 -27.10 9.01
C GLY A 56 -14.06 -26.58 9.13
N LYS A 57 -13.24 -26.86 8.11
CA LYS A 57 -11.84 -26.47 8.13
C LYS A 57 -11.74 -24.95 8.07
N ILE A 58 -11.27 -24.34 9.16
CA ILE A 58 -11.12 -22.89 9.26
C ILE A 58 -10.22 -22.39 8.11
N GLY A 59 -10.68 -21.36 7.40
CA GLY A 59 -9.93 -20.70 6.34
C GLY A 59 -9.26 -19.42 6.85
N CYS A 60 -8.36 -18.86 6.04
CA CYS A 60 -7.86 -17.50 6.30
C CYS A 60 -9.02 -16.47 6.26
N GLU A 61 -9.02 -15.50 7.17
CA GLU A 61 -10.04 -14.44 7.24
C GLU A 61 -10.01 -13.46 6.05
N PHE A 62 -8.88 -13.36 5.33
CA PHE A 62 -8.73 -12.49 4.16
C PHE A 62 -8.96 -13.26 2.86
N CYS A 63 -8.12 -14.25 2.54
CA CYS A 63 -8.24 -14.98 1.28
C CYS A 63 -9.22 -16.16 1.29
N HIS A 64 -9.83 -16.50 2.43
CA HIS A 64 -10.78 -17.61 2.60
C HIS A 64 -10.29 -19.01 2.19
N LYS A 65 -9.01 -19.15 1.81
CA LYS A 65 -8.38 -20.43 1.48
C LYS A 65 -8.09 -21.25 2.75
N THR A 66 -8.30 -22.56 2.67
CA THR A 66 -8.01 -23.50 3.77
C THR A 66 -6.68 -24.24 3.59
N LYS A 67 -6.07 -24.15 2.41
CA LYS A 67 -4.68 -24.49 2.14
C LYS A 67 -4.07 -23.25 1.49
N THR A 68 -2.96 -22.79 2.01
CA THR A 68 -2.29 -21.57 1.56
C THR A 68 -0.81 -21.84 1.37
N GLU A 69 -0.23 -21.12 0.41
CA GLU A 69 1.20 -21.01 0.20
C GLU A 69 1.59 -19.59 0.58
N ASN A 70 2.71 -19.42 1.28
CA ASN A 70 3.17 -18.12 1.74
C ASN A 70 4.09 -17.50 0.68
N VAL A 71 3.87 -16.24 0.35
CA VAL A 71 4.74 -15.49 -0.55
C VAL A 71 6.08 -15.21 0.14
N TYR A 72 7.17 -15.56 -0.54
CA TYR A 72 8.51 -15.14 -0.17
C TYR A 72 8.72 -13.67 -0.57
N ILE A 73 9.02 -12.82 0.41
CA ILE A 73 9.41 -11.43 0.20
C ILE A 73 10.95 -11.37 0.37
N PRO A 74 11.71 -10.85 -0.61
CA PRO A 74 13.16 -10.69 -0.49
C PRO A 74 13.55 -9.89 0.76
N SER A 75 14.65 -10.26 1.42
CA SER A 75 15.10 -9.64 2.68
C SER A 75 15.53 -8.17 2.53
N ASP A 76 15.87 -7.77 1.32
CA ASP A 76 16.26 -6.43 0.90
C ASP A 76 15.10 -5.61 0.32
N ALA A 77 13.90 -6.20 0.19
CA ALA A 77 12.74 -5.54 -0.41
C ALA A 77 12.34 -4.26 0.35
N GLN A 78 12.29 -3.14 -0.37
CA GLN A 78 11.98 -1.83 0.21
C GLN A 78 10.49 -1.48 0.06
N PRO A 79 9.95 -0.62 0.95
CA PRO A 79 8.65 0.01 0.75
C PRO A 79 8.59 0.79 -0.57
N GLU A 80 7.43 0.78 -1.21
CA GLU A 80 7.10 1.51 -2.45
C GLU A 80 7.72 2.91 -2.55
N CYS A 81 7.56 3.77 -1.54
CA CYS A 81 8.10 5.14 -1.59
C CYS A 81 9.64 5.22 -1.65
N ILE A 82 10.37 4.21 -1.15
CA ILE A 82 11.82 4.12 -1.26
C ILE A 82 12.23 3.53 -2.61
N VAL A 83 11.46 2.56 -3.12
CA VAL A 83 11.67 1.97 -4.45
C VAL A 83 11.50 3.04 -5.54
N LEU A 84 10.36 3.75 -5.55
CA LEU A 84 10.03 4.78 -6.55
C LEU A 84 10.95 6.00 -6.49
N ALA A 85 11.60 6.27 -5.35
CA ALA A 85 12.57 7.34 -5.19
C ALA A 85 13.99 6.97 -5.68
N ASN A 86 14.22 5.75 -6.14
CA ASN A 86 15.52 5.30 -6.63
C ASN A 86 15.91 6.00 -7.94
N GLU A 87 17.16 6.45 -8.03
CA GLU A 87 17.70 7.17 -9.20
C GLU A 87 17.58 6.39 -10.53
N VAL A 88 17.63 5.06 -10.49
CA VAL A 88 17.47 4.19 -11.66
C VAL A 88 16.05 4.30 -12.24
N LEU A 89 15.04 4.51 -11.38
CA LEU A 89 13.64 4.68 -11.79
C LEU A 89 13.26 6.14 -12.07
N ALA A 90 14.03 7.11 -11.57
CA ALA A 90 13.72 8.53 -11.68
C ALA A 90 13.85 9.12 -13.10
N ASN A 91 14.50 8.40 -14.03
CA ASN A 91 14.74 8.85 -15.41
C ASN A 91 13.51 8.63 -16.32
N ILE A 92 12.39 9.30 -16.03
CA ILE A 92 11.15 9.18 -16.81
C ILE A 92 10.68 10.55 -17.29
N PHE A 93 10.80 10.75 -18.60
CA PHE A 93 10.15 11.84 -19.32
C PHE A 93 8.68 11.50 -19.53
N THR A 94 7.81 11.81 -18.56
CA THR A 94 6.36 11.81 -18.79
C THR A 94 5.96 13.08 -19.52
N ASP A 95 5.35 12.93 -20.70
CA ASP A 95 4.68 14.01 -21.43
C ASP A 95 3.31 14.35 -20.80
N ASN A 96 2.74 13.40 -20.06
CA ASN A 96 1.45 13.50 -19.36
C ASN A 96 1.66 13.40 -17.83
N PHE A 97 1.67 14.57 -17.18
CA PHE A 97 2.20 14.87 -15.83
C PHE A 97 1.73 14.08 -14.59
N ASN A 98 0.85 13.07 -14.70
CA ASN A 98 0.09 12.56 -13.55
C ASN A 98 0.27 11.07 -13.16
N ILE A 99 0.86 10.21 -14.01
CA ILE A 99 1.03 8.78 -13.67
C ILE A 99 2.43 8.31 -14.09
N ILE A 100 3.22 7.88 -13.11
CA ILE A 100 4.52 7.22 -13.33
C ILE A 100 4.29 5.72 -13.55
N GLN A 101 4.91 5.14 -14.58
CA GLN A 101 4.81 3.72 -14.90
C GLN A 101 6.19 3.05 -14.89
N HIS A 102 6.23 1.81 -14.43
CA HIS A 102 7.43 0.98 -14.29
C HIS A 102 7.12 -0.47 -14.68
N ASN A 103 8.14 -1.24 -15.04
CA ASN A 103 8.01 -2.68 -15.19
C ASN A 103 8.17 -3.37 -13.82
N LEU A 104 7.38 -4.40 -13.56
CA LEU A 104 7.51 -5.24 -12.38
C LEU A 104 7.65 -6.70 -12.81
N ILE A 105 8.72 -7.36 -12.38
CA ILE A 105 9.06 -8.73 -12.76
C ILE A 105 9.16 -9.66 -11.54
N ASN A 106 9.05 -10.97 -11.79
CA ASN A 106 9.12 -12.03 -10.78
C ASN A 106 8.27 -11.70 -9.54
N TYR A 107 7.01 -11.28 -9.79
CA TYR A 107 6.14 -10.74 -8.76
C TYR A 107 5.27 -11.80 -8.11
N SER A 108 4.71 -11.46 -6.95
CA SER A 108 3.73 -12.27 -6.23
C SER A 108 2.73 -11.38 -5.51
N ILE A 109 1.45 -11.75 -5.61
CA ILE A 109 0.33 -11.01 -5.02
C ILE A 109 -0.15 -11.77 -3.78
N TYR A 110 -0.41 -11.06 -2.68
CA TYR A 110 -0.73 -11.66 -1.38
C TYR A 110 -1.74 -10.90 -0.53
N ASP A 111 -2.37 -11.61 0.42
CA ASP A 111 -3.26 -11.03 1.44
C ASP A 111 -2.49 -10.48 2.66
N GLU A 112 -3.17 -9.86 3.64
CA GLU A 112 -2.52 -9.34 4.86
C GLU A 112 -1.77 -10.44 5.68
N ASN A 113 -2.11 -11.72 5.48
CA ASN A 113 -1.43 -12.86 6.10
C ASN A 113 -0.27 -13.44 5.23
N ARG A 114 0.08 -12.78 4.12
CA ARG A 114 1.10 -13.19 3.13
C ARG A 114 0.80 -14.49 2.38
N HIS A 115 -0.46 -14.90 2.30
CA HIS A 115 -0.85 -16.01 1.44
C HIS A 115 -0.90 -15.58 -0.02
N MET A 116 -0.36 -16.39 -0.92
CA MET A 116 -0.42 -16.15 -2.37
C MET A 116 -1.87 -16.09 -2.86
N CYS A 117 -2.20 -15.06 -3.63
CA CYS A 117 -3.55 -14.76 -4.09
C CYS A 117 -3.56 -14.43 -5.58
N ALA A 118 -4.57 -14.94 -6.30
CA ALA A 118 -4.82 -14.57 -7.68
C ALA A 118 -5.68 -13.29 -7.71
N ILE A 119 -5.33 -12.33 -8.55
CA ILE A 119 -5.95 -10.99 -8.57
C ILE A 119 -7.40 -11.03 -9.07
N ASP A 120 -7.71 -11.97 -9.96
CA ASP A 120 -9.01 -12.24 -10.57
C ASP A 120 -9.96 -13.08 -9.68
N SER A 121 -9.53 -13.49 -8.49
CA SER A 121 -10.30 -14.39 -7.60
C SER A 121 -11.48 -13.73 -6.85
N GLY A 122 -11.96 -12.58 -7.33
CA GLY A 122 -13.04 -11.82 -6.70
C GLY A 122 -12.65 -11.23 -5.34
N MET A 123 -11.36 -11.10 -5.03
CA MET A 123 -10.89 -10.67 -3.70
C MET A 123 -10.97 -9.16 -3.52
N MET A 124 -10.63 -8.36 -4.53
CA MET A 124 -10.67 -6.90 -4.43
C MET A 124 -12.12 -6.38 -4.42
N GLU A 125 -13.01 -7.06 -5.14
CA GLU A 125 -14.46 -6.84 -5.17
C GLU A 125 -15.12 -7.11 -3.81
N ARG A 126 -14.50 -7.94 -2.98
CA ARG A 126 -14.87 -8.16 -1.57
C ARG A 126 -14.15 -7.22 -0.60
N ASN A 127 -13.51 -6.17 -1.12
CA ASN A 127 -12.71 -5.19 -0.37
C ASN A 127 -11.58 -5.84 0.46
N VAL A 128 -11.05 -6.99 0.01
CA VAL A 128 -9.86 -7.60 0.63
C VAL A 128 -8.63 -6.93 0.03
N LYS A 129 -7.80 -6.34 0.88
CA LYS A 129 -6.54 -5.73 0.45
C LYS A 129 -5.59 -6.80 -0.08
N LEU A 130 -5.13 -6.59 -1.30
CA LEU A 130 -4.04 -7.33 -1.91
C LEU A 130 -2.81 -6.45 -1.98
N TYR A 131 -1.64 -7.04 -1.72
CA TYR A 131 -0.33 -6.41 -1.81
C TYR A 131 0.49 -7.13 -2.86
N ILE A 132 1.55 -6.48 -3.33
CA ILE A 132 2.45 -7.05 -4.34
C ILE A 132 3.91 -6.91 -3.90
N THR A 133 4.71 -7.93 -4.21
CA THR A 133 6.17 -7.90 -4.10
C THR A 133 6.77 -8.37 -5.41
N GLY A 134 8.00 -7.95 -5.72
CA GLY A 134 8.73 -8.32 -6.92
C GLY A 134 9.94 -7.41 -7.10
N TYR A 135 10.49 -7.37 -8.31
CA TYR A 135 11.59 -6.47 -8.67
C TYR A 135 11.10 -5.40 -9.65
N VAL A 136 11.23 -4.14 -9.26
CA VAL A 136 10.82 -2.99 -10.06
C VAL A 136 11.96 -2.56 -10.98
N LYS A 137 11.62 -2.24 -12.23
CA LYS A 137 12.54 -1.84 -13.29
C LYS A 137 12.01 -0.63 -14.06
N PRO A 138 12.90 0.17 -14.70
CA PRO A 138 12.47 1.23 -15.61
C PRO A 138 11.56 0.68 -16.72
N ILE A 139 10.58 1.48 -17.15
CA ILE A 139 9.57 1.09 -18.15
C ILE A 139 10.16 0.62 -19.49
N TYR A 140 11.35 1.12 -19.84
CA TYR A 140 12.10 0.74 -21.05
C TYR A 140 12.94 -0.55 -20.89
N ASN A 141 13.05 -1.12 -19.70
CA ASN A 141 13.81 -2.34 -19.44
C ASN A 141 12.89 -3.57 -19.49
N HIS A 142 12.93 -4.30 -20.60
CA HIS A 142 12.12 -5.49 -20.85
C HIS A 142 12.81 -6.81 -20.43
N SER A 143 13.95 -6.76 -19.72
CA SER A 143 14.64 -7.96 -19.26
C SER A 143 13.93 -8.60 -18.06
N LEU A 144 13.59 -9.88 -18.20
CA LEU A 144 12.98 -10.71 -17.15
C LEU A 144 13.99 -11.21 -16.10
N SER A 145 15.30 -10.96 -16.27
CA SER A 145 16.30 -11.25 -15.23
C SER A 145 16.03 -10.37 -14.00
N ILE A 146 16.24 -10.89 -12.78
CA ILE A 146 16.15 -10.10 -11.53
C ILE A 146 17.30 -9.09 -11.38
N GLU A 147 18.38 -9.25 -12.15
CA GLU A 147 19.52 -8.33 -12.19
C GLU A 147 19.07 -6.91 -12.58
N ASP A 148 19.66 -5.90 -11.95
CA ASP A 148 19.29 -4.47 -12.05
C ASP A 148 17.82 -4.15 -11.67
N GLY A 149 17.11 -5.08 -11.06
CA GLY A 149 15.77 -4.87 -10.50
C GLY A 149 15.83 -4.49 -9.02
N ILE A 150 15.03 -3.52 -8.60
CA ILE A 150 14.95 -3.08 -7.21
C ILE A 150 13.89 -3.92 -6.50
N ALA A 151 14.29 -4.73 -5.53
CA ALA A 151 13.36 -5.52 -4.71
C ALA A 151 12.39 -4.59 -3.95
N GLY A 152 11.09 -4.85 -4.08
CA GLY A 152 10.05 -3.97 -3.57
C GLY A 152 8.84 -4.68 -2.99
N MET A 153 8.11 -3.95 -2.14
CA MET A 153 6.75 -4.27 -1.70
C MET A 153 5.87 -3.03 -1.83
N ALA A 154 4.68 -3.19 -2.40
CA ALA A 154 3.77 -2.10 -2.77
C ALA A 154 2.31 -2.45 -2.51
N GLY A 155 1.45 -1.43 -2.50
CA GLY A 155 0.01 -1.54 -2.35
C GLY A 155 -0.56 -0.97 -1.04
N PRO A 156 -1.87 -1.18 -0.77
CA PRO A 156 -2.74 -2.15 -1.42
C PRO A 156 -3.04 -1.82 -2.90
N ILE A 157 -3.24 -2.86 -3.71
CA ILE A 157 -3.67 -2.73 -5.11
C ILE A 157 -5.06 -2.08 -5.13
N LEU A 158 -5.20 -1.00 -5.90
CA LEU A 158 -6.47 -0.27 -6.05
C LEU A 158 -7.27 -0.74 -7.27
N GLU A 159 -6.59 -0.96 -8.39
CA GLU A 159 -7.17 -1.41 -9.65
C GLU A 159 -6.22 -2.34 -10.41
N TRP A 160 -6.75 -3.07 -11.39
CA TRP A 160 -5.99 -3.86 -12.34
C TRP A 160 -6.70 -3.91 -13.68
N GLY A 161 -5.95 -4.18 -14.75
CA GLY A 161 -6.49 -4.28 -16.09
C GLY A 161 -5.48 -4.86 -17.07
N LEU A 162 -5.94 -5.09 -18.30
CA LEU A 162 -5.10 -5.54 -19.42
C LEU A 162 -4.88 -4.36 -20.35
N SER A 163 -3.62 -4.00 -20.61
CA SER A 163 -3.25 -2.89 -21.51
C SER A 163 -3.18 -3.30 -22.98
N SER A 164 -2.88 -4.56 -23.26
CA SER A 164 -2.65 -5.09 -24.61
C SER A 164 -2.90 -6.61 -24.67
N TYR A 165 -3.01 -7.12 -25.90
CA TYR A 165 -3.03 -8.55 -26.22
C TYR A 165 -1.80 -8.87 -27.06
N ASP A 166 -0.98 -9.82 -26.63
CA ASP A 166 0.33 -10.16 -27.20
C ASP A 166 0.28 -11.21 -28.31
N GLY A 167 -0.82 -11.97 -28.41
CA GLY A 167 -1.07 -12.96 -29.46
C GLY A 167 -1.12 -14.41 -28.99
N GLY A 168 -0.54 -14.71 -27.82
CA GLY A 168 -0.36 -16.07 -27.28
C GLY A 168 0.93 -16.77 -27.73
#